data_AF-A0A0G4ED24-F1
#
_entry.id   AF-A0A0G4ED24-F1
#
_cell.length_a   1.000
_cell.length_b   1.000
_cell.length_c   1.000
_cell.angle_alpha   90.00
_cell.angle_beta   90.00
_cell.angle_gamma   90.00
#
_symmetry.space_group_name_H-M   'P 1'
#
loop_
_entity.id
_entity.type
_entity.pdbx_description
1 polymer ?
#
loop_
_entity_poly.entity_id
_entity_poly.type
_entity_poly.pdbx_seq_one_letter_code
_entity_poly.pdbx_strand_id
1 'polypeptide(L)'
;MMSRSRLSCLPDDIIDDLKRHLSAASCGAVRATSKRLGCHFISEDYLTRRLDDAIHNKKLSGVPAYIKRPETALQRVTAVRSSVSTCLRHFAAFAVEWIAALVTMAALLAVVFLLVPWTLKLHWVLQVPFWAASFYLMGTVPHALELLGDEGMTRVHNMETEAFTYFREMWRSAWRALWIWVRSRDRKVRSRVDYLLRLLHVIEEGGCWDWTVQLIYYLENSRIIPSLLIIIAPADLRQVGSRALFDSRPPAVRQLSLISHRLVLQLETADGPKTLIVRLQRRANGQEDHLDGQLLTFLTPSTVPDTLPFKIDEFNASDPPTKWDHNIYPSFTDLIIHIASRTARSHDGAFDERPRIIIASEIVHGNDQQLQSADRQIAASRGPVWEGCRRADKCGGTPTAHETILILCGDKAGDEFAVSYDIFLPVAQVTAAADIVIRWIITTEPPVTRHCRPAAQRFPRTVAVVHKKLLR
;
A
#
# COMPACT_ATOMS: atom_id res chain seq x y z
N MET A 1 23.64 0.42 -47.17
CA MET A 1 23.06 1.50 -46.32
C MET A 1 21.63 1.12 -45.96
N MET A 2 21.39 0.51 -44.80
CA MET A 2 20.03 0.34 -44.30
C MET A 2 19.56 1.68 -43.73
N SER A 3 18.60 2.29 -44.41
CA SER A 3 17.91 3.49 -43.96
C SER A 3 17.39 3.26 -42.54
N ARG A 4 17.73 4.14 -41.60
CA ARG A 4 17.17 4.14 -40.25
C ARG A 4 15.69 4.50 -40.35
N SER A 5 14.84 3.50 -40.57
CA SER A 5 13.39 3.63 -40.54
C SER A 5 12.99 4.23 -39.19
N ARG A 6 12.47 5.46 -39.19
CA ARG A 6 12.08 6.16 -37.97
C ARG A 6 10.64 5.82 -37.66
N LEU A 7 10.36 5.32 -36.45
CA LEU A 7 9.00 5.15 -35.91
C LEU A 7 8.13 6.40 -36.04
N SER A 8 8.75 7.59 -36.13
CA SER A 8 8.06 8.87 -36.33
C SER A 8 7.46 9.07 -37.72
N CYS A 9 7.76 8.21 -38.69
CA CYS A 9 7.23 8.29 -40.05
C CYS A 9 6.05 7.33 -40.29
N LEU A 10 5.65 6.56 -39.28
CA LEU A 10 4.48 5.70 -39.38
C LEU A 10 3.20 6.54 -39.26
N PRO A 11 2.18 6.25 -40.09
CA PRO A 11 0.82 6.75 -39.89
C PRO A 11 0.29 6.48 -38.48
N ASP A 12 -0.56 7.38 -37.96
CA ASP A 12 -1.06 7.33 -36.58
C ASP A 12 -1.91 6.08 -36.30
N ASP A 13 -2.64 5.57 -37.28
CA ASP A 13 -3.43 4.34 -37.21
C ASP A 13 -2.54 3.10 -36.99
N ILE A 14 -1.42 3.01 -37.72
CA ILE A 14 -0.42 1.94 -37.54
C ILE A 14 0.25 2.06 -36.17
N ILE A 15 0.54 3.29 -35.72
CA ILE A 15 1.11 3.55 -34.39
C ILE A 15 0.16 3.06 -33.30
N ASP A 16 -1.13 3.38 -33.40
CA ASP A 16 -2.12 2.99 -32.42
C ASP A 16 -2.40 1.49 -32.45
N ASP A 17 -2.40 0.86 -33.62
CA ASP A 17 -2.48 -0.59 -33.74
C ASP A 17 -1.26 -1.28 -33.10
N LEU A 18 -0.05 -0.78 -33.35
CA LEU A 18 1.16 -1.31 -32.72
C LEU A 18 1.10 -1.18 -31.19
N LYS A 19 0.59 -0.06 -30.66
CA LYS A 19 0.40 0.14 -29.22
C LYS A 19 -0.59 -0.87 -28.61
N ARG A 20 -1.64 -1.29 -29.32
CA ARG A 20 -2.61 -2.26 -28.81
C ARG A 20 -1.97 -3.64 -28.60
N HIS A 21 -0.97 -3.99 -29.39
CA HIS A 21 -0.29 -5.28 -29.34
C HIS A 21 0.93 -5.33 -28.42
N LEU A 22 1.41 -4.19 -27.91
CA LEU A 22 2.49 -4.19 -26.91
C LEU A 22 1.99 -4.78 -25.59
N SER A 23 2.77 -5.61 -24.90
CA SER A 23 2.53 -5.95 -23.50
C SER A 23 3.03 -4.83 -22.56
N ALA A 24 2.60 -4.79 -21.29
CA ALA A 24 3.18 -3.88 -20.30
C ALA A 24 4.72 -3.93 -20.25
N ALA A 25 5.27 -5.14 -20.41
CA ALA A 25 6.69 -5.41 -20.51
C ALA A 25 7.36 -4.70 -21.69
N SER A 26 6.78 -4.87 -22.88
CA SER A 26 7.27 -4.27 -24.12
C SER A 26 7.14 -2.75 -24.10
N CYS A 27 6.10 -2.19 -23.46
CA CYS A 27 5.98 -0.75 -23.26
C CYS A 27 7.18 -0.16 -22.49
N GLY A 28 7.64 -0.84 -21.44
CA GLY A 28 8.85 -0.45 -20.70
C GLY A 28 10.11 -0.49 -21.57
N ALA A 29 10.29 -1.57 -22.35
CA ALA A 29 11.43 -1.74 -23.24
C ALA A 29 11.44 -0.70 -24.37
N VAL A 30 10.32 -0.51 -25.08
CA VAL A 30 10.13 0.49 -26.14
C VAL A 30 10.43 1.89 -25.61
N ARG A 31 9.92 2.24 -24.42
CA ARG A 31 10.21 3.53 -23.79
C ARG A 31 11.71 3.73 -23.52
N ALA A 32 12.42 2.68 -23.12
CA ALA A 32 13.85 2.74 -22.82
C ALA A 32 14.73 2.91 -24.07
N THR A 33 14.25 2.56 -25.28
CA THR A 33 15.04 2.65 -26.52
C THR A 33 15.44 4.09 -26.90
N SER A 34 14.65 5.10 -26.56
CA SER A 34 14.92 6.49 -26.93
C SER A 34 14.28 7.50 -25.99
N LYS A 35 15.09 8.46 -25.51
CA LYS A 35 14.63 9.55 -24.62
C LYS A 35 13.53 10.43 -25.24
N ARG A 36 13.50 10.57 -26.57
CA ARG A 36 12.49 11.38 -27.27
C ARG A 36 11.37 10.50 -27.82
N LEU A 37 11.71 9.59 -28.74
CA LEU A 37 10.71 8.82 -29.48
C LEU A 37 10.00 7.81 -28.58
N GLY A 38 10.74 7.01 -27.80
CA GLY A 38 10.15 6.02 -26.89
C GLY A 38 9.30 6.66 -25.79
N CYS A 39 9.76 7.79 -25.24
CA CYS A 39 9.01 8.55 -24.24
C CYS A 39 7.72 9.19 -24.78
N HIS A 40 7.73 9.64 -26.03
CA HIS A 40 6.55 10.19 -26.69
C HIS A 40 5.58 9.08 -27.11
N PHE A 41 6.11 7.95 -27.59
CA PHE A 41 5.35 6.80 -28.03
C PHE A 41 4.60 6.13 -26.86
N ILE A 42 5.29 5.90 -25.73
CA ILE A 42 4.71 5.38 -24.48
C ILE A 42 4.55 6.54 -23.50
N SER A 43 3.63 7.45 -23.79
CA SER A 43 3.36 8.62 -22.94
C SER A 43 2.65 8.25 -21.63
N GLU A 44 2.65 9.17 -20.66
CA GLU A 44 1.90 9.02 -19.40
C GLU A 44 0.39 8.88 -19.65
N ASP A 45 -0.15 9.63 -20.60
CA ASP A 45 -1.58 9.61 -20.96
C ASP A 45 -1.98 8.29 -21.63
N TYR A 46 -1.10 7.75 -22.48
CA TYR A 46 -1.30 6.42 -23.06
C TYR A 46 -1.36 5.34 -21.98
N LEU A 47 -0.40 5.34 -21.04
CA LEU A 47 -0.39 4.37 -19.94
C LEU A 47 -1.59 4.52 -18.99
N THR A 48 -2.04 5.75 -18.75
CA THR A 48 -3.21 6.04 -17.93
C THR A 48 -4.48 5.48 -18.57
N ARG A 49 -4.72 5.77 -19.87
CA ARG A 49 -5.86 5.22 -20.61
C ARG A 49 -5.83 3.69 -20.67
N ARG A 50 -4.68 3.11 -21.00
CA ARG A 50 -4.52 1.66 -21.06
C ARG A 50 -4.74 0.99 -19.70
N LEU A 51 -4.30 1.64 -18.61
CA LEU A 51 -4.54 1.13 -17.27
C LEU A 51 -6.04 1.22 -16.90
N ASP A 52 -6.73 2.30 -17.26
CA ASP A 52 -8.18 2.41 -17.10
C ASP A 52 -8.90 1.28 -17.87
N ASP A 53 -8.51 1.02 -19.13
CA ASP A 53 -9.04 -0.07 -19.96
C ASP A 53 -8.75 -1.44 -19.32
N ALA A 54 -7.52 -1.66 -18.82
CA ALA A 54 -7.15 -2.91 -18.17
C ALA A 54 -7.95 -3.15 -16.88
N ILE A 55 -8.15 -2.12 -16.05
CA ILE A 55 -8.98 -2.19 -14.85
C ILE A 55 -10.42 -2.52 -15.22
N HIS A 56 -10.96 -1.87 -16.26
CA HIS A 56 -12.32 -2.13 -16.73
C HIS A 56 -12.49 -3.57 -17.27
N ASN A 57 -11.60 -3.98 -18.18
CA ASN A 57 -11.64 -5.31 -18.82
C ASN A 57 -11.46 -6.46 -17.83
N LYS A 58 -10.71 -6.24 -16.74
CA LYS A 58 -10.54 -7.21 -15.65
C LYS A 58 -11.64 -7.13 -14.58
N LYS A 59 -12.72 -6.37 -14.82
CA LYS A 59 -13.83 -6.14 -13.88
C LYS A 59 -13.37 -5.65 -12.50
N LEU A 60 -12.29 -4.88 -12.49
CA LEU A 60 -11.74 -4.26 -11.28
C LEU A 60 -12.38 -2.89 -10.99
N SER A 61 -13.34 -2.45 -11.81
CA SER A 61 -14.06 -1.20 -11.58
C SER A 61 -14.74 -1.21 -10.20
N GLY A 62 -14.27 -0.35 -9.29
CA GLY A 62 -14.80 -0.23 -7.93
C GLY A 62 -13.92 -0.87 -6.83
N VAL A 63 -12.90 -1.65 -7.20
CA VAL A 63 -12.01 -2.30 -6.22
C VAL A 63 -10.70 -1.51 -6.03
N PRO A 64 -9.71 -1.56 -6.94
CA PRO A 64 -8.59 -0.63 -6.90
C PRO A 64 -8.93 0.70 -7.58
N ALA A 65 -8.42 1.78 -7.00
CA ALA A 65 -8.14 3.01 -7.73
C ALA A 65 -6.64 3.25 -7.77
N TYR A 66 -6.19 4.15 -8.62
CA TYR A 66 -4.78 4.55 -8.65
C TYR A 66 -4.67 6.06 -8.62
N ILE A 67 -3.48 6.55 -8.28
CA ILE A 67 -3.23 7.98 -8.13
C ILE A 67 -3.18 8.59 -9.54
N LYS A 68 -4.32 9.11 -10.01
CA LYS A 68 -4.37 9.94 -11.22
C LYS A 68 -3.66 11.27 -10.98
N ARG A 69 -3.22 11.93 -12.06
CA ARG A 69 -2.69 13.30 -11.91
C ARG A 69 -3.90 14.13 -11.54
N PRO A 70 -3.81 14.95 -10.49
CA PRO A 70 -4.64 16.12 -10.47
C PRO A 70 -4.23 16.91 -11.71
N GLU A 71 -5.13 17.07 -12.69
CA GLU A 71 -4.87 17.93 -13.86
C GLU A 71 -4.44 19.34 -13.38
N THR A 72 -5.01 19.79 -12.26
CA THR A 72 -4.65 21.01 -11.54
C THR A 72 -3.23 21.00 -10.97
N ALA A 73 -2.66 19.84 -10.60
CA ALA A 73 -1.28 19.77 -10.11
C ALA A 73 -0.26 19.93 -11.25
N LEU A 74 -0.59 19.50 -12.46
CA LEU A 74 0.24 19.81 -13.64
C LEU A 74 0.26 21.33 -13.86
N GLN A 75 -0.92 21.97 -13.83
CA GLN A 75 -1.06 23.43 -13.95
C GLN A 75 -0.31 24.17 -12.83
N ARG A 76 -0.40 23.70 -11.58
CA ARG A 76 0.33 24.26 -10.44
C ARG A 76 1.84 24.06 -10.57
N VAL A 77 2.33 22.91 -11.04
CA VAL A 77 3.76 22.68 -11.24
C VAL A 77 4.31 23.57 -12.35
N THR A 78 3.56 23.80 -13.44
CA THR A 78 3.96 24.78 -14.46
C THR A 78 4.00 26.20 -13.90
N ALA A 79 3.01 26.59 -13.09
CA ALA A 79 2.99 27.90 -12.43
C ALA A 79 4.14 28.07 -11.42
N VAL A 80 4.42 27.06 -10.60
CA VAL A 80 5.54 27.05 -9.66
C VAL A 80 6.87 27.06 -10.41
N ARG A 81 7.00 26.33 -11.52
CA ARG A 81 8.23 26.34 -12.33
C ARG A 81 8.49 27.72 -12.93
N SER A 82 7.46 28.43 -13.41
CA SER A 82 7.63 29.82 -13.82
C SER A 82 8.03 30.71 -12.66
N SER A 83 7.40 30.58 -11.49
CA SER A 83 7.74 31.40 -10.31
C SER A 83 9.14 31.14 -9.77
N VAL A 84 9.58 29.87 -9.71
CA VAL A 84 10.93 29.48 -9.29
C VAL A 84 11.98 29.95 -10.28
N SER A 85 11.71 29.88 -11.59
CA SER A 85 12.59 30.46 -12.62
C SER A 85 12.75 31.96 -12.41
N THR A 86 11.67 32.68 -12.11
CA THR A 86 11.72 34.13 -11.84
C THR A 86 12.51 34.42 -10.57
N CYS A 87 12.25 33.68 -9.48
CA CYS A 87 12.96 33.83 -8.22
C CYS A 87 14.46 33.54 -8.36
N LEU A 88 14.85 32.49 -9.09
CA LEU A 88 16.26 32.18 -9.38
C LEU A 88 16.96 33.29 -10.17
N ARG A 89 16.26 33.97 -11.09
CA ARG A 89 16.83 35.13 -11.79
C ARG A 89 17.07 36.29 -10.83
N HIS A 90 16.15 36.57 -9.91
CA HIS A 90 16.34 37.60 -8.89
C HIS A 90 17.46 37.26 -7.92
N PHE A 91 17.55 36.01 -7.46
CA PHE A 91 18.66 35.55 -6.62
C PHE A 91 20.00 35.63 -7.34
N ALA A 92 20.06 35.27 -8.63
CA ALA A 92 21.28 35.39 -9.41
C ALA A 92 21.69 36.86 -9.59
N ALA A 93 20.74 37.75 -9.87
CA ALA A 93 21.00 39.19 -9.96
C ALA A 93 21.51 39.76 -8.62
N PHE A 94 20.85 39.41 -7.52
CA PHE A 94 21.24 39.80 -6.17
C PHE A 94 22.63 39.26 -5.80
N ALA A 95 22.94 38.01 -6.15
CA ALA A 95 24.26 37.43 -5.92
C ALA A 95 25.35 38.16 -6.71
N VAL A 96 25.06 38.56 -7.96
CA VAL A 96 25.98 39.35 -8.78
C VAL A 96 26.21 40.73 -8.16
N GLU A 97 25.17 41.42 -7.69
CA GLU A 97 25.29 42.70 -6.99
C GLU A 97 26.13 42.58 -5.71
N TRP A 98 25.91 41.53 -4.92
CA TRP A 98 26.71 41.26 -3.72
C TRP A 98 28.18 40.99 -4.04
N ILE A 99 28.45 40.19 -5.07
CA ILE A 99 29.82 39.91 -5.51
C ILE A 99 30.47 41.23 -5.99
N ALA A 100 29.75 42.05 -6.76
CA ALA A 100 30.25 43.34 -7.22
C ALA A 100 30.54 44.31 -6.06
N ALA A 101 29.66 44.37 -5.06
CA ALA A 101 29.85 45.18 -3.86
C ALA A 101 31.08 44.71 -3.07
N LEU A 102 31.26 43.40 -2.87
CA LEU A 102 32.43 42.82 -2.22
C LEU A 102 33.73 43.15 -2.97
N VAL A 103 33.73 43.02 -4.30
CA VAL A 103 34.89 43.36 -5.15
C VAL A 103 35.20 44.86 -5.07
N THR A 104 34.18 45.72 -5.08
CA THR A 104 34.34 47.18 -4.97
C THR A 104 34.91 47.58 -3.61
N MET A 105 34.40 46.98 -2.53
CA MET A 105 34.93 47.14 -1.18
C MET A 105 36.40 46.71 -1.10
N ALA A 106 36.74 45.55 -1.66
CA ALA A 106 38.12 45.07 -1.71
C ALA A 106 39.04 46.02 -2.50
N ALA A 107 38.56 46.58 -3.62
CA ALA A 107 39.31 47.55 -4.42
C ALA A 107 39.52 48.88 -3.67
N LEU A 108 38.50 49.41 -3.00
CA LEU A 108 38.60 50.60 -2.16
C LEU A 108 39.60 50.39 -1.01
N LEU A 109 39.52 49.25 -0.33
CA LEU A 109 40.50 48.87 0.69
C LEU A 109 41.90 48.84 0.10
N ALA A 110 42.09 48.22 -1.07
CA ALA A 110 43.39 48.19 -1.75
C ALA A 110 43.91 49.60 -2.11
N VAL A 111 43.06 50.51 -2.57
CA VAL A 111 43.42 51.92 -2.83
C VAL A 111 43.82 52.62 -1.53
N VAL A 112 43.07 52.43 -0.45
CA VAL A 112 43.45 52.95 0.87
C VAL A 112 44.82 52.40 1.30
N PHE A 113 45.07 51.10 1.13
CA PHE A 113 46.37 50.50 1.43
C PHE A 113 47.51 51.02 0.52
N LEU A 114 47.23 51.33 -0.74
CA LEU A 114 48.20 51.83 -1.72
C LEU A 114 48.44 53.34 -1.66
N LEU A 115 47.51 54.13 -1.12
CA LEU A 115 47.67 55.55 -0.83
C LEU A 115 48.23 55.80 0.58
N VAL A 116 48.19 54.79 1.44
CA VAL A 116 48.84 54.78 2.76
C VAL A 116 50.19 54.03 2.77
N PRO A 117 51.11 54.29 1.81
CA PRO A 117 52.53 54.20 2.08
C PRO A 117 53.06 55.63 2.15
N TRP A 118 53.83 55.93 3.20
CA TRP A 118 54.55 57.19 3.53
C TRP A 118 54.07 58.01 4.74
N THR A 119 53.15 57.50 5.57
CA THR A 119 53.07 57.89 7.00
C THR A 119 53.34 56.67 7.90
N LEU A 120 54.63 56.39 8.06
CA LEU A 120 55.17 55.35 8.95
C LEU A 120 54.77 55.58 10.41
N LYS A 121 53.84 54.76 10.92
CA LYS A 121 53.92 54.04 12.23
C LYS A 121 52.61 53.36 12.66
N LEU A 122 51.77 52.91 11.72
CA LEU A 122 50.46 52.36 12.04
C LEU A 122 50.30 50.85 11.81
N HIS A 123 51.38 50.08 11.84
CA HIS A 123 51.30 48.61 11.68
C HIS A 123 50.72 47.91 12.94
N TRP A 124 50.72 48.56 14.10
CA TRP A 124 50.12 48.05 15.34
C TRP A 124 48.66 48.50 15.58
N VAL A 125 48.15 49.50 14.84
CA VAL A 125 46.74 49.96 14.97
C VAL A 125 45.84 49.38 13.87
N LEU A 126 46.36 48.67 12.86
CA LEU A 126 45.56 48.14 11.73
C LEU A 126 45.17 46.65 11.81
N GLN A 127 45.74 45.86 12.73
CA GLN A 127 45.11 44.59 13.14
C GLN A 127 43.84 44.82 13.97
N VAL A 128 43.74 45.97 14.64
CA VAL A 128 42.55 46.39 15.40
C VAL A 128 41.34 46.64 14.50
N PRO A 129 41.36 47.33 13.33
CA PRO A 129 40.21 47.60 12.46
C PRO A 129 39.82 46.50 11.49
N PHE A 130 40.63 45.46 11.23
CA PHE A 130 40.08 44.28 10.52
C PHE A 130 39.21 43.44 11.48
N TRP A 131 39.68 43.28 12.72
CA TRP A 131 38.86 42.76 13.81
C TRP A 131 37.77 43.75 14.23
N ALA A 132 38.01 45.06 14.22
CA ALA A 132 37.07 46.11 14.60
C ALA A 132 36.15 46.56 13.48
N ALA A 133 36.36 46.14 12.22
CA ALA A 133 35.38 46.19 11.12
C ALA A 133 34.44 44.98 11.18
N SER A 134 34.97 43.80 11.50
CA SER A 134 34.15 42.63 11.84
C SER A 134 33.37 42.84 13.15
N PHE A 135 33.99 43.50 14.14
CA PHE A 135 33.38 44.08 15.34
C PHE A 135 32.79 45.49 15.09
N TYR A 136 32.76 46.07 13.89
CA TYR A 136 31.98 47.31 13.60
C TYR A 136 30.67 46.89 12.98
N LEU A 137 30.68 45.91 12.06
CA LEU A 137 29.46 45.26 11.59
C LEU A 137 28.78 44.44 12.70
N MET A 138 29.53 43.90 13.67
CA MET A 138 28.98 43.32 14.90
C MET A 138 29.02 44.25 16.13
N GLY A 139 29.56 45.47 16.05
CA GLY A 139 29.79 46.32 17.25
C GLY A 139 29.59 47.83 17.07
N THR A 140 29.09 48.31 15.93
CA THR A 140 28.49 49.67 15.84
C THR A 140 27.13 49.77 16.52
N VAL A 141 26.54 48.64 16.85
CA VAL A 141 25.35 48.57 17.69
C VAL A 141 25.68 48.99 19.15
N PRO A 142 26.72 48.43 19.81
CA PRO A 142 27.15 48.80 21.16
C PRO A 142 27.49 50.28 21.43
N HIS A 143 28.06 51.03 20.48
CA HIS A 143 28.41 52.44 20.77
C HIS A 143 27.30 53.44 20.48
N ALA A 144 26.31 53.10 19.64
CA ALA A 144 25.05 53.86 19.60
C ALA A 144 24.18 53.60 20.85
N LEU A 145 24.47 52.53 21.60
CA LEU A 145 23.74 52.11 22.81
C LEU A 145 24.17 52.79 24.09
N GLU A 146 25.36 53.38 24.14
CA GLU A 146 25.86 54.09 25.33
C GLU A 146 25.12 55.43 25.56
N LEU A 147 24.38 55.92 24.56
CA LEU A 147 23.47 57.08 24.67
C LEU A 147 22.04 56.70 25.10
N LEU A 148 21.72 55.41 25.18
CA LEU A 148 20.43 54.89 25.62
C LEU A 148 20.67 54.19 26.96
N GLY A 149 20.42 54.89 28.07
CA GLY A 149 20.61 54.38 29.44
C GLY A 149 19.97 53.00 29.70
N ASP A 150 20.26 52.37 30.84
CA ASP A 150 20.03 50.93 31.18
C ASP A 150 18.83 50.20 30.53
N GLU A 151 17.69 50.85 30.29
CA GLU A 151 16.58 50.28 29.50
C GLU A 151 16.91 49.97 28.02
N GLY A 152 17.79 50.74 27.37
CA GLY A 152 18.22 50.56 25.98
C GLY A 152 19.16 49.38 25.79
N MET A 153 20.09 49.17 26.72
CA MET A 153 21.00 48.01 26.76
C MET A 153 20.24 46.69 26.84
N THR A 154 19.17 46.66 27.67
CA THR A 154 18.33 45.47 27.80
C THR A 154 17.55 45.19 26.50
N ARG A 155 17.07 46.24 25.80
CA ARG A 155 16.37 46.07 24.52
C ARG A 155 17.26 45.56 23.40
N VAL A 156 18.50 46.02 23.31
CA VAL A 156 19.37 45.56 22.22
C VAL A 156 20.02 44.22 22.49
N HIS A 157 20.32 43.88 23.74
CA HIS A 157 20.71 42.50 24.05
C HIS A 157 19.57 41.51 23.74
N ASN A 158 18.32 41.91 23.99
CA ASN A 158 17.14 41.16 23.54
C ASN A 158 17.03 41.12 22.01
N MET A 159 17.34 42.21 21.30
CA MET A 159 17.27 42.26 19.84
C MET A 159 18.37 41.43 19.16
N GLU A 160 19.58 41.39 19.70
CA GLU A 160 20.67 40.53 19.22
C GLU A 160 20.39 39.04 19.50
N THR A 161 19.88 38.71 20.68
CA THR A 161 19.49 37.33 20.99
C THR A 161 18.29 36.90 20.15
N GLU A 162 17.33 37.79 19.87
CA GLU A 162 16.22 37.55 18.92
C GLU A 162 16.73 37.37 17.49
N ALA A 163 17.66 38.20 17.01
CA ALA A 163 18.22 38.08 15.67
C ALA A 163 19.04 36.79 15.50
N PHE A 164 19.83 36.41 16.51
CA PHE A 164 20.65 35.21 16.47
C PHE A 164 19.80 33.94 16.61
N THR A 165 18.76 33.96 17.43
CA THR A 165 17.78 32.87 17.51
C THR A 165 17.00 32.73 16.20
N TYR A 166 16.59 33.84 15.59
CA TYR A 166 15.94 33.84 14.28
C TYR A 166 16.85 33.25 13.21
N PHE A 167 18.12 33.66 13.14
CA PHE A 167 19.10 33.13 12.20
C PHE A 167 19.36 31.63 12.43
N ARG A 168 19.46 31.20 13.69
CA ARG A 168 19.65 29.79 14.05
C ARG A 168 18.44 28.93 13.68
N GLU A 169 17.21 29.39 13.93
CA GLU A 169 15.99 28.67 13.53
C GLU A 169 15.81 28.66 12.02
N MET A 170 16.18 29.75 11.33
CA MET A 170 16.23 29.81 9.87
C MET A 170 17.22 28.78 9.31
N TRP A 171 18.44 28.68 9.88
CA TRP A 171 19.44 27.71 9.45
C TRP A 171 19.04 26.26 9.75
N ARG A 172 18.44 25.99 10.91
CA ARG A 172 17.86 24.66 11.21
C ARG A 172 16.74 24.30 10.25
N SER A 173 15.86 25.25 9.92
CA SER A 173 14.75 25.03 8.99
C SER A 173 15.28 24.78 7.58
N ALA A 174 16.28 25.55 7.15
CA ALA A 174 16.99 25.34 5.89
C ALA A 174 17.70 23.98 5.86
N TRP A 175 18.33 23.57 6.96
CA TRP A 175 19.00 22.26 7.06
C TRP A 175 18.01 21.10 7.07
N ARG A 176 16.87 21.21 7.77
CA ARG A 176 15.79 20.21 7.72
C ARG A 176 15.19 20.11 6.32
N ALA A 177 14.95 21.25 5.67
CA ALA A 177 14.47 21.29 4.30
C ALA A 177 15.48 20.68 3.33
N LEU A 178 16.78 20.98 3.49
CA LEU A 178 17.87 20.39 2.72
C LEU A 178 17.98 18.89 2.99
N TRP A 179 17.87 18.43 4.25
CA TRP A 179 17.87 17.01 4.59
C TRP A 179 16.68 16.33 3.88
N ILE A 180 15.44 16.80 4.09
CA ILE A 180 14.24 16.26 3.43
C ILE A 180 14.42 16.24 1.91
N TRP A 181 14.99 17.31 1.34
CA TRP A 181 15.31 17.39 -0.07
C TRP A 181 16.35 16.35 -0.49
N VAL A 182 17.45 16.18 0.24
CA VAL A 182 18.49 15.15 0.00
C VAL A 182 17.90 13.74 0.16
N ARG A 183 17.10 13.45 1.19
CA ARG A 183 16.40 12.15 1.37
C ARG A 183 15.40 11.87 0.26
N SER A 184 14.70 12.92 -0.18
CA SER A 184 13.75 12.80 -1.28
C SER A 184 14.45 12.65 -2.63
N ARG A 185 15.69 13.13 -2.76
CA ARG A 185 16.55 12.94 -3.93
C ARG A 185 17.06 11.51 -4.02
N ASP A 186 17.37 10.89 -2.87
CA ASP A 186 17.94 9.54 -2.78
C ASP A 186 16.87 8.44 -2.79
N ARG A 187 15.66 8.75 -2.33
CA ARG A 187 14.47 8.02 -2.79
C ARG A 187 14.32 8.37 -4.25
N LYS A 188 14.90 7.59 -5.19
CA LYS A 188 14.51 7.59 -6.61
C LYS A 188 12.99 7.66 -6.64
N VAL A 189 12.44 8.86 -6.81
CA VAL A 189 11.02 9.06 -6.99
C VAL A 189 10.80 8.39 -8.31
N ARG A 190 10.34 7.13 -8.24
CA ARG A 190 10.04 6.34 -9.42
C ARG A 190 9.21 7.26 -10.27
N SER A 191 9.70 7.52 -11.49
CA SER A 191 8.96 8.39 -12.40
C SER A 191 7.54 7.88 -12.43
N ARG A 192 6.56 8.79 -12.50
CA ARG A 192 5.17 8.36 -12.54
C ARG A 192 4.91 7.30 -13.61
N VAL A 193 5.62 7.41 -14.73
CA VAL A 193 5.59 6.40 -15.79
C VAL A 193 6.07 5.01 -15.30
N ASP A 194 7.11 4.92 -14.47
CA ASP A 194 7.53 3.65 -13.86
C ASP A 194 6.47 3.09 -12.88
N TYR A 195 5.80 3.96 -12.13
CA TYR A 195 4.64 3.56 -11.31
C TYR A 195 3.50 3.00 -12.17
N LEU A 196 3.12 3.70 -13.25
CA LEU A 196 2.05 3.26 -14.16
C LEU A 196 2.43 1.97 -14.90
N LEU A 197 3.67 1.84 -15.38
CA LEU A 197 4.14 0.62 -16.05
C LEU A 197 4.13 -0.59 -15.11
N ARG A 198 4.58 -0.40 -13.87
CA ARG A 198 4.55 -1.47 -12.85
C ARG A 198 3.12 -1.86 -12.49
N LEU A 199 2.24 -0.88 -12.29
CA LEU A 199 0.84 -1.16 -11.98
C LEU A 199 0.15 -1.86 -13.15
N LEU A 200 0.35 -1.37 -14.37
CA LEU A 200 -0.17 -2.00 -15.58
C LEU A 200 0.30 -3.45 -15.71
N HIS A 201 1.59 -3.71 -15.49
CA HIS A 201 2.13 -5.08 -15.47
C HIS A 201 1.42 -5.95 -14.42
N VAL A 202 1.21 -5.44 -13.20
CA VAL A 202 0.51 -6.20 -12.16
C VAL A 202 -0.94 -6.52 -12.54
N ILE A 203 -1.67 -5.57 -13.15
CA ILE A 203 -3.05 -5.78 -13.56
C ILE A 203 -3.16 -6.75 -14.76
N GLU A 204 -2.33 -6.57 -15.78
CA GLU A 204 -2.34 -7.41 -16.99
C GLU A 204 -1.84 -8.84 -16.70
N GLU A 205 -0.71 -8.97 -16.01
CA GLU A 205 -0.02 -10.25 -15.75
C GLU A 205 -0.41 -10.92 -14.42
N GLY A 206 -1.31 -10.31 -13.67
CA GLY A 206 -1.87 -10.86 -12.43
C GLY A 206 -2.73 -12.11 -12.65
N GLY A 207 -3.24 -12.33 -13.86
CA GLY A 207 -4.09 -13.47 -14.22
C GLY A 207 -5.59 -13.14 -14.19
N CYS A 208 -6.40 -14.07 -13.70
CA CYS A 208 -7.85 -13.92 -13.58
C CYS A 208 -8.22 -13.32 -12.21
N TRP A 209 -8.77 -12.11 -12.22
CA TRP A 209 -9.06 -11.34 -11.01
C TRP A 209 -10.43 -11.64 -10.38
N ASP A 210 -11.30 -12.40 -11.06
CA ASP A 210 -12.70 -12.61 -10.64
C ASP A 210 -12.82 -13.09 -9.18
N TRP A 211 -11.97 -14.04 -8.76
CA TRP A 211 -11.96 -14.57 -7.39
C TRP A 211 -11.37 -13.58 -6.39
N THR A 212 -10.30 -12.87 -6.76
CA THR A 212 -9.69 -11.87 -5.89
C THR A 212 -10.63 -10.69 -5.67
N VAL A 213 -11.43 -10.30 -6.66
CA VAL A 213 -12.46 -9.27 -6.52
C VAL A 213 -13.49 -9.68 -5.48
N GLN A 214 -14.02 -10.91 -5.57
CA GLN A 214 -14.95 -11.45 -4.58
C GLN A 214 -14.34 -11.50 -3.18
N LEU A 215 -13.09 -11.94 -3.07
CA LEU A 215 -12.34 -11.94 -1.81
C LEU A 215 -12.20 -10.53 -1.25
N ILE A 216 -11.89 -9.52 -2.08
CA ILE A 216 -11.75 -8.14 -1.62
C ILE A 216 -13.08 -7.58 -1.10
N TYR A 217 -14.20 -7.84 -1.79
CA TYR A 217 -15.52 -7.50 -1.27
C TYR A 217 -15.78 -8.17 0.08
N TYR A 218 -15.50 -9.47 0.19
CA TYR A 218 -15.66 -10.20 1.44
C TYR A 218 -14.81 -9.61 2.57
N LEU A 219 -13.55 -9.26 2.31
CA LEU A 219 -12.65 -8.66 3.28
C LEU A 219 -13.13 -7.27 3.74
N GLU A 220 -13.70 -6.46 2.84
CA GLU A 220 -14.27 -5.16 3.20
C GLU A 220 -15.56 -5.32 4.01
N ASN A 221 -16.48 -6.13 3.52
CA ASN A 221 -17.74 -6.40 4.19
C ASN A 221 -17.53 -7.09 5.55
N SER A 222 -16.42 -7.81 5.72
CA SER A 222 -15.96 -8.38 7.00
C SER A 222 -15.22 -7.38 7.90
N ARG A 223 -15.09 -6.11 7.49
CA ARG A 223 -14.39 -5.03 8.21
C ARG A 223 -12.90 -5.29 8.44
N ILE A 224 -12.28 -6.14 7.62
CA ILE A 224 -10.85 -6.46 7.70
C ILE A 224 -10.01 -5.41 6.98
N ILE A 225 -10.51 -4.91 5.85
CA ILE A 225 -9.98 -3.73 5.18
C ILE A 225 -10.88 -2.53 5.45
N PRO A 226 -10.31 -1.31 5.61
CA PRO A 226 -11.07 -0.16 6.10
C PRO A 226 -12.14 0.34 5.11
N SER A 227 -11.89 0.27 3.81
CA SER A 227 -12.85 0.69 2.79
C SER A 227 -12.49 0.16 1.40
N LEU A 228 -13.49 0.00 0.54
CA LEU A 228 -13.30 -0.15 -0.89
C LEU A 228 -12.97 1.17 -1.59
N LEU A 229 -12.56 1.04 -2.86
CA LEU A 229 -11.66 1.94 -3.56
C LEU A 229 -10.26 2.00 -2.93
N ILE A 230 -9.52 0.88 -3.04
CA ILE A 230 -8.15 0.78 -2.57
C ILE A 230 -7.24 1.62 -3.49
N ILE A 231 -6.87 2.83 -3.06
CA ILE A 231 -5.92 3.67 -3.81
C ILE A 231 -4.54 3.01 -3.77
N ILE A 232 -4.11 2.42 -4.89
CA ILE A 232 -2.82 1.76 -5.03
C ILE A 232 -1.70 2.79 -5.01
N ALA A 233 -0.94 2.84 -3.93
CA ALA A 233 0.17 3.75 -3.75
C ALA A 233 1.48 3.17 -4.31
N PRO A 234 2.50 4.00 -4.59
CA PRO A 234 3.84 3.51 -4.93
C PRO A 234 4.51 2.67 -3.83
N ALA A 235 4.01 2.72 -2.59
CA ALA A 235 4.46 1.85 -1.50
C ALA A 235 3.96 0.41 -1.72
N ASP A 236 2.72 0.25 -2.14
CA ASP A 236 2.08 -1.05 -2.42
C ASP A 236 2.84 -1.80 -3.52
N LEU A 237 3.14 -1.11 -4.63
CA LEU A 237 3.96 -1.67 -5.72
C LEU A 237 5.41 -1.99 -5.33
N ARG A 238 5.90 -1.47 -4.20
CA ARG A 238 7.21 -1.89 -3.66
C ARG A 238 7.09 -3.20 -2.90
N GLN A 239 5.96 -3.47 -2.25
CA GLN A 239 5.70 -4.73 -1.55
C GLN A 239 5.49 -5.90 -2.51
N VAL A 240 4.95 -5.64 -3.71
CA VAL A 240 4.87 -6.64 -4.80
C VAL A 240 6.25 -7.21 -5.16
N GLY A 241 7.30 -6.39 -5.05
CA GLY A 241 8.68 -6.78 -5.25
C GLY A 241 9.25 -6.47 -6.64
N SER A 242 10.22 -7.28 -7.06
CA SER A 242 10.77 -7.21 -8.41
C SER A 242 9.83 -7.88 -9.42
N ARG A 243 10.00 -7.56 -10.71
CA ARG A 243 9.21 -8.20 -11.76
C ARG A 243 9.43 -9.71 -11.82
N ALA A 244 10.68 -10.16 -11.75
CA ALA A 244 11.00 -11.59 -11.72
C ALA A 244 10.36 -12.31 -10.52
N LEU A 245 10.36 -11.66 -9.34
CA LEU A 245 9.68 -12.20 -8.16
C LEU A 245 8.17 -12.32 -8.39
N PHE A 246 7.53 -11.27 -8.89
CA PHE A 246 6.11 -11.28 -9.23
C PHE A 246 5.79 -12.38 -10.24
N ASP A 247 6.50 -12.43 -11.36
CA ASP A 247 6.28 -13.40 -12.44
C ASP A 247 6.56 -14.86 -11.98
N SER A 248 7.39 -15.07 -10.95
CA SER A 248 7.62 -16.41 -10.39
C SER A 248 6.52 -16.93 -9.45
N ARG A 249 5.59 -16.07 -9.01
CA ARG A 249 4.51 -16.45 -8.10
C ARG A 249 3.29 -16.97 -8.87
N PRO A 250 2.46 -17.83 -8.25
CA PRO A 250 1.15 -18.17 -8.80
C PRO A 250 0.25 -16.93 -8.98
N PRO A 251 -0.62 -16.88 -9.99
CA PRO A 251 -1.58 -15.79 -10.24
C PRO A 251 -2.34 -15.29 -9.01
N ALA A 252 -2.94 -16.15 -8.19
CA ALA A 252 -3.67 -15.72 -6.99
C ALA A 252 -2.76 -14.96 -5.99
N VAL A 253 -1.52 -15.43 -5.83
CA VAL A 253 -0.51 -14.81 -4.95
C VAL A 253 -0.03 -13.48 -5.54
N ARG A 254 0.14 -13.40 -6.87
CA ARG A 254 0.46 -12.15 -7.57
C ARG A 254 -0.59 -11.09 -7.30
N GLN A 255 -1.87 -11.43 -7.47
CA GLN A 255 -2.99 -10.51 -7.28
C GLN A 255 -3.04 -9.99 -5.85
N LEU A 256 -2.96 -10.89 -4.86
CA LEU A 256 -3.03 -10.49 -3.46
C LEU A 256 -1.78 -9.74 -3.00
N SER A 257 -0.60 -9.99 -3.59
CA SER A 257 0.64 -9.27 -3.22
C SER A 257 0.53 -7.75 -3.34
N LEU A 258 -0.41 -7.26 -4.16
CA LEU A 258 -0.71 -5.84 -4.28
C LEU A 258 -1.32 -5.24 -3.00
N ILE A 259 -2.17 -6.01 -2.32
CA ILE A 259 -2.97 -5.51 -1.19
C ILE A 259 -2.69 -6.22 0.14
N SER A 260 -1.93 -7.32 0.14
CA SER A 260 -1.74 -8.16 1.32
C SER A 260 -1.21 -7.36 2.51
N HIS A 261 -0.27 -6.44 2.26
CA HIS A 261 0.32 -5.59 3.30
C HIS A 261 -0.68 -4.64 3.99
N ARG A 262 -1.88 -4.45 3.42
CA ARG A 262 -2.98 -3.68 4.01
C ARG A 262 -3.92 -4.54 4.84
N LEU A 263 -3.83 -5.86 4.72
CA LEU A 263 -4.57 -6.78 5.57
C LEU A 263 -3.89 -6.75 6.95
N VAL A 264 -4.48 -5.96 7.84
CA VAL A 264 -4.09 -5.89 9.24
C VAL A 264 -5.07 -6.75 9.99
N LEU A 265 -4.55 -7.86 10.49
CA LEU A 265 -5.31 -8.88 11.17
C LEU A 265 -4.93 -8.88 12.62
N GLN A 266 -5.87 -9.18 13.49
CA GLN A 266 -5.59 -9.35 14.90
C GLN A 266 -5.91 -10.80 15.26
N LEU A 267 -4.90 -11.49 15.77
CA LEU A 267 -4.98 -12.88 16.18
C LEU A 267 -4.68 -12.96 17.67
N GLU A 268 -5.56 -13.57 18.43
CA GLU A 268 -5.30 -13.98 19.80
C GLU A 268 -4.40 -15.19 19.77
N THR A 269 -3.21 -15.01 20.34
CA THR A 269 -2.26 -16.07 20.59
C THR A 269 -2.25 -16.39 22.07
N ALA A 270 -1.62 -17.50 22.47
CA ALA A 270 -1.42 -17.81 23.89
C ALA A 270 -0.68 -16.68 24.64
N ASP A 271 0.12 -15.88 23.92
CA ASP A 271 0.86 -14.73 24.44
C ASP A 271 0.05 -13.40 24.40
N GLY A 272 -1.23 -13.46 24.05
CA GLY A 272 -2.13 -12.32 23.93
C GLY A 272 -2.43 -11.89 22.48
N PRO A 273 -3.13 -10.75 22.29
CA PRO A 273 -3.51 -10.27 20.97
C PRO A 273 -2.29 -9.80 20.18
N LYS A 274 -2.05 -10.44 19.03
CA LYS A 274 -0.98 -10.12 18.09
C LYS A 274 -1.57 -9.54 16.81
N THR A 275 -1.12 -8.36 16.43
CA THR A 275 -1.42 -7.79 15.12
C THR A 275 -0.55 -8.46 14.05
N LEU A 276 -1.17 -9.28 13.21
CA LEU A 276 -0.56 -9.92 12.07
C LEU A 276 -0.78 -9.03 10.82
N ILE A 277 0.32 -8.59 10.22
CA ILE A 277 0.25 -7.89 8.92
C ILE A 277 0.56 -8.93 7.85
N VAL A 278 -0.36 -9.17 6.93
CA VAL A 278 -0.21 -10.20 5.87
C VAL A 278 0.85 -9.75 4.86
N ARG A 279 2.12 -9.90 5.21
CA ARG A 279 3.24 -9.53 4.36
C ARG A 279 3.78 -10.76 3.64
N LEU A 280 3.58 -10.80 2.33
CA LEU A 280 4.19 -11.78 1.44
C LEU A 280 5.65 -11.38 1.18
N GLN A 281 6.56 -11.94 1.97
CA GLN A 281 7.99 -11.68 1.84
C GLN A 281 8.68 -12.87 1.22
N ARG A 282 9.57 -12.64 0.24
CA ARG A 282 10.49 -13.68 -0.20
C ARG A 282 11.84 -13.49 0.48
N ARG A 283 12.39 -14.54 1.09
CA ARG A 283 13.72 -14.49 1.71
C ARG A 283 14.81 -14.25 0.67
N ALA A 284 15.99 -13.84 1.13
CA ALA A 284 17.14 -13.52 0.27
C ALA A 284 17.60 -14.70 -0.61
N ASN A 285 17.29 -15.95 -0.22
CA ASN A 285 17.52 -17.14 -1.03
C ASN A 285 16.63 -17.22 -2.28
N GLY A 286 15.61 -16.36 -2.40
CA GLY A 286 14.80 -16.22 -3.61
C GLY A 286 13.84 -17.37 -3.90
N GLN A 287 13.69 -18.33 -2.98
CA GLN A 287 12.87 -19.53 -3.20
C GLN A 287 11.65 -19.64 -2.28
N GLU A 288 11.70 -19.06 -1.08
CA GLU A 288 10.67 -19.27 -0.06
C GLU A 288 9.84 -18.01 0.16
N ASP A 289 8.53 -18.09 -0.10
CA ASP A 289 7.58 -17.06 0.30
C ASP A 289 7.19 -17.29 1.78
N HIS A 290 7.07 -16.21 2.53
CA HIS A 290 6.65 -16.20 3.93
C HIS A 290 5.40 -15.36 4.10
N LEU A 291 4.55 -15.78 5.04
CA LEU A 291 3.38 -15.05 5.51
C LEU A 291 3.52 -14.83 7.02
N ASP A 292 3.73 -13.57 7.44
CA ASP A 292 4.05 -13.17 8.83
C ASP A 292 5.23 -13.95 9.43
N GLY A 293 6.29 -14.16 8.63
CA GLY A 293 7.48 -14.87 9.06
C GLY A 293 7.36 -16.40 9.03
N GLN A 294 6.15 -16.96 8.91
CA GLN A 294 5.95 -18.39 8.71
C GLN A 294 6.11 -18.78 7.25
N LEU A 295 6.66 -19.96 6.99
CA LEU A 295 6.91 -20.45 5.64
C LEU A 295 5.58 -20.75 4.93
N LEU A 296 5.45 -20.24 3.72
CA LEU A 296 4.33 -20.49 2.81
C LEU A 296 4.82 -21.41 1.69
N THR A 297 4.29 -22.63 1.62
CA THR A 297 4.68 -23.60 0.59
C THR A 297 3.54 -23.84 -0.38
N PHE A 298 3.73 -23.54 -1.66
CA PHE A 298 2.79 -23.90 -2.71
C PHE A 298 3.02 -25.35 -3.11
N LEU A 299 2.01 -26.19 -2.93
CA LEU A 299 2.08 -27.60 -3.25
C LEU A 299 1.87 -27.79 -4.76
N THR A 300 2.64 -28.71 -5.31
CA THR A 300 2.57 -29.17 -6.70
C THR A 300 1.86 -30.52 -6.73
N PRO A 301 1.38 -31.02 -7.88
CA PRO A 301 0.70 -32.30 -7.94
C PRO A 301 1.48 -33.46 -7.31
N SER A 302 2.82 -33.42 -7.34
CA SER A 302 3.69 -34.45 -6.74
C SER A 302 3.97 -34.25 -5.24
N THR A 303 3.66 -33.09 -4.68
CA THR A 303 3.89 -32.78 -3.25
C THR A 303 2.60 -32.65 -2.45
N VAL A 304 1.44 -32.70 -3.11
CA VAL A 304 0.13 -32.82 -2.46
C VAL A 304 0.02 -34.22 -1.82
N PRO A 305 -0.26 -34.33 -0.50
CA PRO A 305 -0.45 -35.63 0.14
C PRO A 305 -1.68 -36.36 -0.42
N ASP A 306 -1.54 -37.64 -0.75
CA ASP A 306 -2.64 -38.51 -1.21
C ASP A 306 -3.75 -38.68 -0.15
N THR A 307 -3.43 -38.40 1.11
CA THR A 307 -4.33 -38.53 2.26
C THR A 307 -5.23 -37.32 2.48
N LEU A 308 -5.18 -36.30 1.62
CA LEU A 308 -6.06 -35.13 1.77
C LEU A 308 -7.52 -35.53 1.50
N PRO A 309 -8.46 -35.14 2.39
CA PRO A 309 -9.87 -35.52 2.27
C PRO A 309 -10.57 -34.84 1.08
N PHE A 310 -10.05 -33.71 0.61
CA PHE A 310 -10.48 -33.13 -0.64
C PHE A 310 -9.65 -33.74 -1.78
N LYS A 311 -10.31 -34.58 -2.59
CA LYS A 311 -9.74 -35.02 -3.86
C LYS A 311 -9.68 -33.79 -4.75
N ILE A 312 -8.46 -33.33 -5.05
CA ILE A 312 -8.25 -32.25 -6.01
C ILE A 312 -8.51 -32.84 -7.39
N ASP A 313 -9.79 -32.92 -7.75
CA ASP A 313 -10.23 -33.48 -9.04
C ASP A 313 -9.64 -32.64 -10.19
N GLU A 314 -9.38 -31.34 -9.96
CA GLU A 314 -8.67 -30.45 -10.87
C GLU A 314 -7.62 -29.60 -10.13
N PHE A 315 -6.34 -29.87 -10.36
CA PHE A 315 -5.26 -29.06 -9.81
C PHE A 315 -5.24 -27.68 -10.47
N ASN A 316 -5.59 -26.63 -9.71
CA ASN A 316 -5.56 -25.27 -10.20
C ASN A 316 -4.18 -24.63 -9.98
N ALA A 317 -3.33 -24.66 -11.00
CA ALA A 317 -2.01 -24.02 -10.94
C ALA A 317 -2.08 -22.49 -10.74
N SER A 318 -3.22 -21.85 -11.05
CA SER A 318 -3.39 -20.41 -10.84
C SER A 318 -3.59 -20.03 -9.38
N ASP A 319 -4.14 -20.96 -8.60
CA ASP A 319 -4.43 -20.81 -7.17
C ASP A 319 -4.11 -22.13 -6.45
N PRO A 320 -2.82 -22.48 -6.35
CA PRO A 320 -2.40 -23.83 -5.97
C PRO A 320 -2.70 -24.12 -4.49
N PRO A 321 -2.83 -25.41 -4.13
CA PRO A 321 -2.92 -25.82 -2.73
C PRO A 321 -1.73 -25.29 -1.96
N THR A 322 -2.01 -24.78 -0.77
CA THR A 322 -1.03 -24.01 -0.02
C THR A 322 -0.89 -24.60 1.37
N LYS A 323 0.34 -24.89 1.78
CA LYS A 323 0.67 -25.24 3.15
C LYS A 323 1.16 -24.00 3.88
N TRP A 324 0.55 -23.72 5.02
CA TRP A 324 0.95 -22.67 5.93
C TRP A 324 0.97 -23.23 7.34
N ASP A 325 2.14 -23.16 7.98
CA ASP A 325 2.41 -23.82 9.25
C ASP A 325 2.12 -25.34 9.16
N HIS A 326 1.30 -25.87 10.06
CA HIS A 326 0.87 -27.26 10.05
C HIS A 326 -0.39 -27.47 9.21
N ASN A 327 -0.98 -26.46 8.57
CA ASN A 327 -2.25 -26.60 7.87
C ASN A 327 -2.06 -26.63 6.35
N ILE A 328 -2.92 -27.38 5.66
CA ILE A 328 -2.99 -27.45 4.21
C ILE A 328 -4.36 -26.92 3.77
N TYR A 329 -4.32 -26.00 2.81
CA TYR A 329 -5.47 -25.35 2.21
C TYR A 329 -5.57 -25.81 0.75
N PRO A 330 -6.77 -26.11 0.21
CA PRO A 330 -6.94 -26.49 -1.19
C PRO A 330 -6.49 -25.41 -2.17
N SER A 331 -6.47 -24.15 -1.74
CA SER A 331 -6.00 -23.00 -2.53
C SER A 331 -5.35 -21.94 -1.64
N PHE A 332 -4.58 -21.02 -2.24
CA PHE A 332 -4.05 -19.85 -1.52
C PHE A 332 -5.18 -18.89 -1.13
N THR A 333 -6.22 -18.76 -1.94
CA THR A 333 -7.41 -17.96 -1.58
C THR A 333 -8.11 -18.49 -0.34
N ASP A 334 -8.24 -19.83 -0.19
CA ASP A 334 -8.85 -20.44 1.00
C ASP A 334 -8.06 -20.12 2.27
N LEU A 335 -6.71 -20.16 2.21
CA LEU A 335 -5.85 -19.73 3.30
C LEU A 335 -6.22 -18.33 3.78
N ILE A 336 -6.42 -17.39 2.86
CA ILE A 336 -6.75 -16.00 3.20
C ILE A 336 -8.15 -15.87 3.80
N ILE A 337 -9.14 -16.62 3.29
CA ILE A 337 -10.49 -16.68 3.87
C ILE A 337 -10.44 -17.23 5.30
N HIS A 338 -9.68 -18.30 5.56
CA HIS A 338 -9.53 -18.83 6.92
C HIS A 338 -8.85 -17.86 7.86
N ILE A 339 -7.80 -17.19 7.38
CA ILE A 339 -7.11 -16.15 8.14
C ILE A 339 -8.06 -14.98 8.48
N ALA A 340 -8.88 -14.56 7.51
CA ALA A 340 -9.90 -13.52 7.68
C ALA A 340 -10.98 -13.92 8.70
N SER A 341 -11.57 -15.11 8.55
CA SER A 341 -12.58 -15.65 9.45
C SER A 341 -12.05 -15.82 10.89
N ARG A 342 -10.82 -16.29 11.06
CA ARG A 342 -10.18 -16.39 12.38
C ARG A 342 -9.98 -15.04 13.04
N THR A 343 -9.60 -14.02 12.27
CA THR A 343 -9.48 -12.65 12.77
C THR A 343 -10.83 -12.13 13.27
N ALA A 344 -11.91 -12.44 12.55
CA ALA A 344 -13.26 -12.08 12.97
C ALA A 344 -13.70 -12.80 14.27
N ARG A 345 -13.15 -13.99 14.57
CA ARG A 345 -13.45 -14.74 15.80
C ARG A 345 -12.71 -14.24 17.04
N SER A 346 -11.50 -13.77 16.83
CA SER A 346 -10.55 -13.46 17.88
C SER A 346 -10.91 -12.20 18.70
N HIS A 347 -12.10 -11.66 18.56
CA HIS A 347 -12.44 -10.31 18.98
C HIS A 347 -13.71 -10.28 19.82
N ASP A 348 -13.59 -10.70 21.07
CA ASP A 348 -14.67 -10.54 22.06
C ASP A 348 -14.67 -9.16 22.76
N GLY A 349 -13.94 -8.20 22.20
CA GLY A 349 -13.76 -6.85 22.75
C GLY A 349 -14.89 -5.86 22.42
N ALA A 350 -15.23 -5.02 23.40
CA ALA A 350 -16.37 -4.08 23.51
C ALA A 350 -16.54 -2.97 22.44
N PHE A 351 -16.00 -3.10 21.23
CA PHE A 351 -16.21 -2.11 20.16
C PHE A 351 -17.42 -2.48 19.29
N ASP A 352 -18.26 -1.49 18.98
CA ASP A 352 -19.62 -1.69 18.43
C ASP A 352 -19.65 -2.17 16.96
N GLU A 353 -18.59 -1.93 16.18
CA GLU A 353 -18.56 -2.12 14.71
C GLU A 353 -17.94 -3.46 14.23
N ARG A 354 -17.75 -4.42 15.14
CA ARG A 354 -16.98 -5.64 14.85
C ARG A 354 -17.85 -6.81 14.35
N PRO A 355 -17.26 -7.76 13.58
CA PRO A 355 -17.90 -9.03 13.30
C PRO A 355 -18.40 -9.70 14.59
N ARG A 356 -19.59 -10.28 14.52
CA ARG A 356 -20.25 -10.97 15.62
C ARG A 356 -20.29 -12.46 15.33
N ILE A 357 -19.89 -13.23 16.33
CA ILE A 357 -19.97 -14.69 16.30
C ILE A 357 -21.29 -15.09 16.96
N ILE A 358 -22.03 -15.96 16.29
CA ILE A 358 -23.30 -16.48 16.74
C ILE A 358 -23.24 -18.00 16.64
N ILE A 359 -23.69 -18.70 17.67
CA ILE A 359 -23.84 -20.16 17.61
C ILE A 359 -25.01 -20.46 16.67
N ALA A 360 -24.82 -21.35 15.69
CA ALA A 360 -25.83 -21.55 14.65
C ALA A 360 -27.22 -21.96 15.19
N SER A 361 -27.27 -22.70 16.29
CA SER A 361 -28.52 -23.11 16.96
C SER A 361 -29.32 -21.94 17.55
N GLU A 362 -28.71 -20.77 17.78
CA GLU A 362 -29.42 -19.56 18.22
C GLU A 362 -30.21 -18.88 17.09
N ILE A 363 -29.85 -19.15 15.84
CA ILE A 363 -30.55 -18.62 14.65
C ILE A 363 -31.56 -19.65 14.12
N VAL A 364 -31.22 -20.94 14.18
CA VAL A 364 -31.94 -22.02 13.48
C VAL A 364 -32.86 -22.82 14.43
N HIS A 365 -33.41 -22.17 15.46
CA HIS A 365 -34.16 -22.86 16.52
C HIS A 365 -35.30 -23.74 15.95
N GLY A 366 -35.28 -25.04 16.28
CA GLY A 366 -36.27 -26.03 15.81
C GLY A 366 -35.95 -26.71 14.48
N ASN A 367 -34.87 -26.31 13.78
CA ASN A 367 -34.50 -26.82 12.46
C ASN A 367 -33.15 -27.56 12.44
N ASP A 368 -32.71 -28.11 13.59
CA ASP A 368 -31.41 -28.79 13.71
C ASP A 368 -31.24 -29.95 12.72
N GLN A 369 -32.32 -30.66 12.38
CA GLN A 369 -32.27 -31.73 11.38
C GLN A 369 -31.97 -31.20 9.96
N GLN A 370 -32.54 -30.06 9.58
CA GLN A 370 -32.26 -29.44 8.28
C GLN A 370 -30.82 -28.92 8.23
N LEU A 371 -30.34 -28.31 9.34
CA LEU A 371 -28.96 -27.85 9.43
C LEU A 371 -27.96 -29.02 9.36
N GLN A 372 -28.23 -30.12 10.06
CA GLN A 372 -27.44 -31.36 9.94
C GLN A 372 -27.46 -31.92 8.51
N SER A 373 -28.61 -31.89 7.84
CA SER A 373 -28.73 -32.26 6.43
C SER A 373 -27.85 -31.38 5.54
N ALA A 374 -27.93 -30.06 5.71
CA ALA A 374 -27.10 -29.11 4.99
C ALA A 374 -25.61 -29.37 5.24
N ASP A 375 -25.20 -29.58 6.48
CA ASP A 375 -23.80 -29.87 6.79
C ASP A 375 -23.30 -31.15 6.12
N ARG A 376 -24.12 -32.22 6.07
CA ARG A 376 -23.76 -33.45 5.35
C ARG A 376 -23.63 -33.20 3.86
N GLN A 377 -24.52 -32.39 3.26
CA GLN A 377 -24.43 -32.01 1.86
C GLN A 377 -23.20 -31.15 1.58
N ILE A 378 -22.86 -30.22 2.48
CA ILE A 378 -21.67 -29.38 2.39
C ILE A 378 -20.44 -30.28 2.47
N ALA A 379 -20.33 -31.15 3.49
CA ALA A 379 -19.22 -32.09 3.64
C ALA A 379 -19.07 -33.04 2.44
N ALA A 380 -20.19 -33.49 1.85
CA ALA A 380 -20.19 -34.36 0.67
C ALA A 380 -19.90 -33.61 -0.64
N SER A 381 -20.19 -32.31 -0.71
CA SER A 381 -19.93 -31.51 -1.90
C SER A 381 -18.44 -31.39 -2.17
N ARG A 382 -18.06 -31.30 -3.45
CA ARG A 382 -16.69 -31.11 -3.88
C ARG A 382 -16.55 -29.80 -4.63
N GLY A 383 -15.42 -29.15 -4.44
CA GLY A 383 -15.04 -27.96 -5.21
C GLY A 383 -15.22 -26.63 -4.47
N PRO A 384 -14.88 -25.53 -5.15
CA PRO A 384 -14.74 -24.21 -4.54
C PRO A 384 -16.08 -23.49 -4.26
N VAL A 385 -17.21 -24.05 -4.70
CA VAL A 385 -18.53 -23.43 -4.64
C VAL A 385 -19.58 -24.45 -4.21
N TRP A 386 -20.46 -24.06 -3.29
CA TRP A 386 -21.63 -24.83 -2.85
C TRP A 386 -22.90 -23.98 -3.02
N GLU A 387 -23.86 -24.42 -3.83
CA GLU A 387 -25.09 -23.66 -4.14
C GLU A 387 -24.88 -22.17 -4.51
N GLY A 388 -23.78 -21.88 -5.21
CA GLY A 388 -23.40 -20.52 -5.59
C GLY A 388 -22.83 -19.67 -4.44
N CYS A 389 -22.51 -20.27 -3.30
CA CYS A 389 -21.73 -19.68 -2.21
C CYS A 389 -20.27 -20.14 -2.31
N ARG A 390 -19.32 -19.22 -2.07
CA ARG A 390 -17.89 -19.56 -2.05
C ARG A 390 -17.60 -20.45 -0.83
N ARG A 391 -16.87 -21.53 -1.07
CA ARG A 391 -16.41 -22.48 -0.05
C ARG A 391 -14.90 -22.43 0.10
N ALA A 392 -14.41 -22.36 1.33
CA ALA A 392 -13.00 -22.51 1.66
C ALA A 392 -12.85 -23.67 2.64
N ASP A 393 -11.88 -24.55 2.39
CA ASP A 393 -11.57 -25.65 3.28
C ASP A 393 -10.15 -25.54 3.86
N LYS A 394 -9.95 -26.23 4.97
CA LYS A 394 -8.66 -26.35 5.63
C LYS A 394 -8.54 -27.73 6.25
N CYS A 395 -7.40 -28.36 6.00
CA CYS A 395 -6.99 -29.59 6.65
C CYS A 395 -5.84 -29.33 7.63
N GLY A 396 -6.00 -29.80 8.87
CA GLY A 396 -4.86 -29.89 9.79
C GLY A 396 -3.82 -30.89 9.28
N GLY A 397 -2.54 -30.60 9.54
CA GLY A 397 -1.42 -31.51 9.26
C GLY A 397 -1.28 -32.63 10.29
N THR A 398 -2.06 -32.56 11.36
CA THR A 398 -2.45 -33.75 12.13
C THR A 398 -3.86 -34.15 11.69
N PRO A 399 -4.15 -35.46 11.53
CA PRO A 399 -5.39 -35.98 10.97
C PRO A 399 -6.56 -35.84 11.95
N THR A 400 -6.73 -34.68 12.58
CA THR A 400 -7.67 -34.49 13.70
C THR A 400 -8.72 -33.41 13.45
N ALA A 401 -8.56 -32.53 12.45
CA ALA A 401 -9.57 -31.50 12.18
C ALA A 401 -9.67 -31.08 10.70
N HIS A 402 -10.90 -30.99 10.21
CA HIS A 402 -11.29 -30.36 8.95
C HIS A 402 -12.19 -29.17 9.28
N GLU A 403 -11.88 -28.01 8.70
CA GLU A 403 -12.63 -26.77 8.90
C GLU A 403 -13.10 -26.28 7.53
N THR A 404 -14.39 -25.99 7.41
CA THR A 404 -15.01 -25.50 6.17
C THR A 404 -15.73 -24.18 6.44
N ILE A 405 -15.37 -23.14 5.68
CA ILE A 405 -16.04 -21.85 5.69
C ILE A 405 -16.87 -21.70 4.41
N LEU A 406 -18.14 -21.36 4.56
CA LEU A 406 -19.01 -20.92 3.48
C LEU A 406 -19.28 -19.42 3.59
N ILE A 407 -18.99 -18.68 2.53
CA ILE A 407 -19.37 -17.26 2.40
C ILE A 407 -20.81 -17.22 1.85
N LEU A 408 -21.76 -16.90 2.73
CA LEU A 408 -23.19 -16.87 2.39
C LEU A 408 -23.58 -15.51 1.76
N CYS A 409 -22.91 -14.43 2.17
CA CYS A 409 -23.14 -13.05 1.75
C CYS A 409 -21.87 -12.21 1.99
N GLY A 410 -21.66 -11.14 1.22
CA GLY A 410 -20.58 -10.18 1.40
C GLY A 410 -19.49 -10.23 0.33
N ASP A 411 -19.53 -11.19 -0.59
CA ASP A 411 -18.54 -11.38 -1.66
C ASP A 411 -18.90 -10.65 -2.97
N LYS A 412 -19.97 -9.86 -2.97
CA LYS A 412 -20.45 -9.15 -4.17
C LYS A 412 -20.44 -7.64 -4.00
N ALA A 413 -20.35 -6.95 -5.13
CA ALA A 413 -20.57 -5.51 -5.19
C ALA A 413 -21.99 -5.17 -4.73
N GLY A 414 -22.11 -4.28 -3.75
CA GLY A 414 -23.39 -3.81 -3.22
C GLY A 414 -23.92 -4.59 -2.01
N ASP A 415 -23.26 -5.68 -1.60
CA ASP A 415 -23.49 -6.24 -0.29
C ASP A 415 -23.03 -5.23 0.77
N GLU A 416 -23.85 -4.99 1.80
CA GLU A 416 -23.56 -4.01 2.87
C GLU A 416 -22.95 -4.64 4.13
N PHE A 417 -22.96 -5.98 4.17
CA PHE A 417 -22.50 -6.79 5.30
C PHE A 417 -22.09 -8.18 4.79
N ALA A 418 -21.27 -8.87 5.57
CA ALA A 418 -20.81 -10.23 5.30
C ALA A 418 -21.48 -11.21 6.25
N VAL A 419 -21.75 -12.41 5.74
CA VAL A 419 -22.17 -13.57 6.53
C VAL A 419 -21.34 -14.76 6.08
N SER A 420 -20.69 -15.42 7.03
CA SER A 420 -20.04 -16.70 6.79
C SER A 420 -20.48 -17.76 7.80
N TYR A 421 -20.56 -19.00 7.34
CA TYR A 421 -20.90 -20.17 8.12
C TYR A 421 -19.68 -21.07 8.20
N ASP A 422 -19.21 -21.35 9.41
CA ASP A 422 -18.04 -22.19 9.63
C ASP A 422 -18.41 -23.48 10.33
N ILE A 423 -17.90 -24.58 9.77
CA ILE A 423 -18.16 -25.94 10.19
C ILE A 423 -16.82 -26.54 10.63
N PHE A 424 -16.78 -27.01 11.87
CA PHE A 424 -15.63 -27.73 12.40
C PHE A 424 -15.94 -29.22 12.58
N LEU A 425 -15.19 -30.07 11.86
CA LEU A 425 -15.33 -31.52 11.87
C LEU A 425 -14.07 -32.18 12.47
N PRO A 426 -14.17 -32.90 13.59
CA PRO A 426 -13.05 -33.70 14.09
C PRO A 426 -12.81 -34.91 13.18
N VAL A 427 -11.58 -35.08 12.71
CA VAL A 427 -11.23 -36.15 11.74
C VAL A 427 -11.17 -37.54 12.40
N ALA A 428 -11.05 -37.62 13.73
CA ALA A 428 -11.10 -38.90 14.46
C ALA A 428 -12.43 -39.67 14.31
N GLN A 429 -13.43 -39.06 13.66
CA GLN A 429 -14.75 -39.66 13.48
C GLN A 429 -15.32 -39.51 12.07
N VAL A 430 -14.53 -39.35 10.99
CA VAL A 430 -15.06 -39.39 9.59
C VAL A 430 -15.50 -40.81 9.16
N THR A 431 -16.01 -41.59 10.10
CA THR A 431 -16.99 -42.66 9.88
C THR A 431 -18.39 -42.04 9.86
N ALA A 432 -19.37 -42.67 9.21
CA ALA A 432 -20.69 -42.10 8.86
C ALA A 432 -21.57 -41.51 10.01
N ALA A 433 -21.09 -41.47 11.24
CA ALA A 433 -21.77 -40.95 12.44
C ALA A 433 -20.96 -39.87 13.18
N ALA A 434 -20.04 -39.14 12.53
CA ALA A 434 -19.36 -38.00 13.16
C ALA A 434 -20.37 -36.94 13.59
N ASP A 435 -20.50 -36.71 14.89
CA ASP A 435 -21.22 -35.56 15.40
C ASP A 435 -20.41 -34.30 15.10
N ILE A 436 -21.03 -33.38 14.37
CA ILE A 436 -20.47 -32.07 14.05
C ILE A 436 -20.36 -31.29 15.34
N VAL A 437 -19.13 -30.96 15.74
CA VAL A 437 -18.88 -30.49 17.11
C VAL A 437 -19.23 -29.03 17.27
N ILE A 438 -18.92 -28.18 16.28
CA ILE A 438 -19.17 -26.73 16.42
C ILE A 438 -19.54 -26.08 15.09
N ARG A 439 -20.58 -25.24 15.15
CA ARG A 439 -21.11 -24.42 14.04
C ARG A 439 -21.15 -22.96 14.44
N TRP A 440 -20.46 -22.14 13.67
CA TRP A 440 -20.44 -20.70 13.91
C TRP A 440 -21.01 -19.95 12.72
N ILE A 441 -21.84 -18.96 13.00
CA ILE A 441 -22.22 -17.93 12.05
C ILE A 441 -21.47 -16.66 12.42
N ILE A 442 -20.72 -16.12 11.47
CA ILE A 442 -20.00 -14.86 11.64
C ILE A 442 -20.69 -13.83 10.76
N THR A 443 -21.17 -12.73 11.36
CA THR A 443 -21.88 -11.66 10.64
C THR A 443 -21.32 -10.28 10.96
N THR A 444 -21.33 -9.37 9.99
CA THR A 444 -21.07 -7.94 10.22
C THR A 444 -22.33 -7.08 10.15
N GLU A 445 -23.52 -7.71 10.16
CA GLU A 445 -24.78 -6.98 10.29
C GLU A 445 -24.80 -6.19 11.62
N PRO A 446 -25.05 -4.86 11.58
CA PRO A 446 -25.24 -4.09 12.79
C PRO A 446 -26.48 -4.60 13.57
N PRO A 447 -26.42 -4.79 14.90
CA PRO A 447 -27.56 -5.28 15.66
C PRO A 447 -28.70 -4.26 15.64
N VAL A 448 -29.92 -4.71 15.31
CA VAL A 448 -31.12 -3.83 15.26
C VAL A 448 -31.54 -3.35 16.65
N THR A 449 -31.22 -4.11 17.70
CA THR A 449 -31.57 -3.78 19.08
C THR A 449 -30.40 -4.02 20.02
N ARG A 450 -30.22 -3.14 21.01
CA ARG A 450 -29.04 -3.11 21.90
C ARG A 450 -29.09 -4.06 23.10
N HIS A 451 -30.20 -4.74 23.39
CA HIS A 451 -30.34 -5.50 24.65
C HIS A 451 -30.98 -6.89 24.52
N CYS A 452 -30.38 -7.88 25.21
CA CYS A 452 -30.87 -9.19 25.68
C CYS A 452 -31.92 -9.94 24.84
N ARG A 453 -31.87 -9.80 23.52
CA ARG A 453 -32.71 -10.56 22.60
C ARG A 453 -31.93 -11.73 22.00
N PRO A 454 -32.62 -12.82 21.65
CA PRO A 454 -32.02 -13.92 20.90
C PRO A 454 -31.32 -13.40 19.64
N ALA A 455 -30.23 -14.05 19.23
CA ALA A 455 -29.45 -13.64 18.07
C ALA A 455 -30.31 -13.46 16.81
N ALA A 456 -31.32 -14.31 16.62
CA ALA A 456 -32.26 -14.22 15.51
C ALA A 456 -33.01 -12.87 15.42
N GLN A 457 -33.32 -12.24 16.55
CA GLN A 457 -33.97 -10.93 16.57
C GLN A 457 -32.97 -9.77 16.44
N ARG A 458 -31.71 -9.99 16.81
CA ARG A 458 -30.65 -8.98 16.72
C ARG A 458 -30.15 -8.80 15.29
N PHE A 459 -30.13 -9.89 14.52
CA PHE A 459 -29.54 -9.96 13.18
C PHE A 459 -30.51 -10.54 12.13
N PRO A 460 -31.67 -9.88 11.89
CA PRO A 460 -32.72 -10.41 11.03
C PRO A 460 -32.28 -10.64 9.58
N ARG A 461 -31.36 -9.81 9.03
CA ARG A 461 -30.87 -10.01 7.65
C ARG A 461 -29.99 -11.25 7.57
N THR A 462 -29.16 -11.48 8.58
CA THR A 462 -28.32 -12.69 8.72
C THR A 462 -29.19 -13.93 8.78
N VAL A 463 -30.25 -13.92 9.60
CA VAL A 463 -31.22 -15.03 9.66
C VAL A 463 -31.84 -15.29 8.29
N ALA A 464 -32.29 -14.25 7.59
CA ALA A 464 -32.88 -14.40 6.26
C ALA A 464 -31.90 -15.03 5.24
N VAL A 465 -30.62 -14.61 5.25
CA VAL A 465 -29.57 -15.19 4.41
C VAL A 465 -29.35 -16.67 4.76
N VAL A 466 -29.21 -16.99 6.05
CA VAL A 466 -28.98 -18.35 6.55
C VAL A 466 -30.15 -19.26 6.18
N HIS A 467 -31.40 -18.86 6.42
CA HIS A 467 -32.57 -19.65 6.05
C HIS A 467 -32.64 -19.88 4.54
N LYS A 468 -32.44 -18.82 3.74
CA LYS A 468 -32.51 -18.91 2.28
C LYS A 468 -31.45 -19.82 1.67
N LYS A 469 -30.27 -19.91 2.29
CA LYS A 469 -29.09 -20.61 1.75
C LYS A 469 -28.85 -21.98 2.37
N LEU A 470 -29.15 -22.18 3.65
CA LEU A 470 -28.85 -23.42 4.37
C LEU A 470 -30.08 -24.28 4.66
N LEU A 471 -31.30 -23.73 4.71
CA LEU A 471 -32.50 -24.43 5.20
C LEU A 471 -33.57 -24.61 4.12
N ARG A 472 -33.14 -24.89 2.89
CA ARG A 472 -34.05 -25.08 1.76
C ARG A 472 -34.86 -26.37 1.84
#